data_AF-A0A539D9E5-F1
#
_entry.id   AF-A0A539D9E5-F1
#
_cell.length_a   1.000
_cell.length_b   1.000
_cell.length_c   1.000
_cell.angle_alpha   90.00
_cell.angle_beta   90.00
_cell.angle_gamma   90.00
#
_symmetry.space_group_name_H-M   'P 1'
#
loop_
_entity.id
_entity.type
_entity.pdbx_description
1 polymer ?
#
loop_
_entity_poly.entity_id
_entity_poly.type
_entity_poly.pdbx_seq_one_letter_code
_entity_poly.pdbx_strand_id
1 'polypeptide(L)'
;RALAGATDPGSRPAPGAGADRLVERLFVMDRQPSGALRLRTFGVELVNLFGDDPRGQDFLQFWPAPDQALVSAFVSTVCQAGQPGVLRANAETESGKRLGAEILITPLRVPPVTVERTLGLFQPLGGETLLAGEPICRITLGTMHPPATRRAGNLRLVVNNARRGS
;
A
#
# COMPACT_ATOMS: atom_id res chain seq x y z
N ARG A 1 1.87 36.81 -28.88
CA ARG A 1 1.02 35.70 -28.38
C ARG A 1 1.55 35.34 -27.00
N ALA A 2 0.79 35.66 -25.95
CA ALA A 2 1.22 35.58 -24.56
C ALA A 2 1.04 34.16 -23.98
N LEU A 3 2.05 33.68 -23.25
CA LEU A 3 1.93 32.58 -22.29
C LEU A 3 1.64 33.22 -20.92
N ALA A 4 0.36 33.31 -20.59
CA ALA A 4 -0.09 33.69 -19.26
C ALA A 4 -0.24 32.42 -18.41
N GLY A 5 0.34 32.43 -17.22
CA GLY A 5 0.25 31.34 -16.25
C GLY A 5 1.51 31.16 -15.42
N ALA A 6 2.19 32.25 -15.03
CA ALA A 6 3.19 32.19 -13.98
C ALA A 6 2.46 31.96 -12.65
N THR A 7 2.45 30.73 -12.16
CA THR A 7 2.10 30.45 -10.76
C THR A 7 3.16 31.09 -9.88
N ASP A 8 2.71 32.00 -9.01
CA ASP A 8 3.53 32.71 -8.05
C ASP A 8 4.31 31.73 -7.14
N PRO A 9 5.65 31.71 -7.18
CA PRO A 9 6.48 30.78 -6.40
C PRO A 9 6.41 31.01 -4.88
N GLY A 10 5.63 31.99 -4.39
CA GLY A 10 5.43 32.29 -2.98
C GLY A 10 4.09 31.87 -2.37
N SER A 11 3.16 31.30 -3.16
CA SER A 11 1.85 30.92 -2.61
C SER A 11 1.96 29.64 -1.75
N ARG A 12 2.05 29.82 -0.42
CA ARG A 12 1.88 28.72 0.53
C ARG A 12 0.51 28.09 0.25
N PRO A 13 0.43 26.78 -0.05
CA PRO A 13 -0.86 26.13 -0.24
C PRO A 13 -1.73 26.40 0.99
N ALA A 14 -3.01 26.70 0.75
CA ALA A 14 -3.96 26.96 1.83
C ALA A 14 -3.90 25.81 2.85
N PRO A 15 -3.98 26.11 4.17
CA PRO A 15 -3.99 25.06 5.18
C PRO A 15 -5.11 24.06 4.87
N GLY A 16 -4.75 22.80 4.55
CA GLY A 16 -5.71 21.75 4.19
C GLY A 16 -5.69 21.32 2.72
N ALA A 17 -5.23 22.16 1.78
CA ALA A 17 -5.27 21.83 0.34
C ALA A 17 -4.49 20.56 -0.05
N GLY A 18 -3.45 20.20 0.73
CA GLY A 18 -2.72 18.94 0.56
C GLY A 18 -3.32 17.75 1.31
N ALA A 19 -4.11 18.01 2.36
CA ALA A 19 -4.70 16.96 3.20
C ALA A 19 -5.92 16.33 2.54
N ASP A 20 -6.74 17.12 1.86
CA ASP A 20 -7.90 16.62 1.11
C ASP A 20 -7.46 15.60 0.06
N ARG A 21 -6.39 15.92 -0.67
CA ARG A 21 -5.78 15.00 -1.64
C ARG A 21 -5.26 13.70 -1.01
N LEU A 22 -4.79 13.73 0.23
CA LEU A 22 -4.39 12.49 0.92
C LEU A 22 -5.59 11.62 1.25
N VAL A 23 -6.73 12.21 1.64
CA VAL A 23 -7.96 11.45 1.93
C VAL A 23 -8.47 10.74 0.67
N GLU A 24 -8.38 11.40 -0.48
CA GLU A 24 -8.76 10.83 -1.79
C GLU A 24 -7.83 9.69 -2.26
N ARG A 25 -6.71 9.48 -1.56
CA ARG A 25 -5.74 8.40 -1.77
C ARG A 25 -5.81 7.29 -0.73
N LEU A 26 -6.76 7.37 0.20
CA LEU A 26 -6.98 6.34 1.19
C LEU A 26 -7.85 5.22 0.64
N PHE A 27 -7.61 4.02 1.14
CA PHE A 27 -8.48 2.87 0.93
C PHE A 27 -8.54 2.04 2.21
N VAL A 28 -9.60 1.26 2.37
CA VAL A 28 -9.77 0.37 3.52
C VAL A 28 -9.96 -1.03 2.99
N MET A 29 -9.31 -2.00 3.63
CA MET A 29 -9.46 -3.42 3.33
C MET A 29 -9.87 -4.20 4.56
N ASP A 30 -10.68 -5.24 4.33
CA ASP A 30 -11.00 -6.27 5.31
C ASP A 30 -10.37 -7.59 4.89
N ARG A 31 -9.61 -8.24 5.79
CA ARG A 31 -9.17 -9.61 5.56
C ARG A 31 -10.35 -10.58 5.75
N GLN A 32 -10.67 -11.33 4.70
CA GLN A 32 -11.69 -12.37 4.74
C GLN A 32 -11.12 -13.67 5.33
N PRO A 33 -11.97 -14.58 5.85
CA PRO A 33 -11.52 -15.90 6.34
C PRO A 33 -10.76 -16.72 5.28
N SER A 34 -11.07 -16.51 3.99
CA SER A 34 -10.36 -17.14 2.86
C SER A 34 -8.94 -16.62 2.64
N GLY A 35 -8.54 -15.53 3.30
CA GLY A 35 -7.28 -14.83 3.08
C GLY A 35 -7.36 -13.68 2.07
N ALA A 36 -8.48 -13.52 1.36
CA ALA A 36 -8.70 -12.42 0.43
C ALA A 36 -8.68 -11.05 1.14
N LEU A 37 -8.13 -10.04 0.48
CA LEU A 37 -8.03 -8.67 0.99
C LEU A 37 -9.09 -7.80 0.33
N ARG A 38 -10.32 -7.85 0.86
CA ARG A 38 -11.49 -7.23 0.25
C ARG A 38 -11.45 -5.72 0.44
N LEU A 39 -11.44 -4.96 -0.67
CA LEU A 39 -11.55 -3.50 -0.64
C LEU A 39 -12.94 -3.07 -0.17
N ARG A 40 -13.00 -2.15 0.79
CA ARG A 40 -14.24 -1.59 1.36
C ARG A 40 -14.45 -0.13 0.99
N THR A 41 -13.36 0.63 1.02
CA THR A 41 -13.34 2.03 0.62
C THR A 41 -12.19 2.20 -0.37
N PHE A 42 -12.39 3.08 -1.34
CA PHE A 42 -11.38 3.48 -2.31
C PHE A 42 -11.59 4.95 -2.59
N GLY A 43 -10.58 5.78 -2.33
CA GLY A 43 -10.67 7.22 -2.50
C GLY A 43 -10.85 7.61 -3.97
N VAL A 44 -11.48 8.75 -4.21
CA VAL A 44 -11.88 9.19 -5.57
C VAL A 44 -10.71 9.38 -6.51
N GLU A 45 -9.55 9.86 -6.03
CA GLU A 45 -8.34 9.99 -6.86
C GLU A 45 -7.83 8.60 -7.26
N LEU A 46 -7.96 7.60 -6.39
CA LEU A 46 -7.63 6.22 -6.75
C LEU A 46 -8.61 5.65 -7.77
N VAL A 47 -9.92 5.90 -7.65
CA VAL A 47 -10.89 5.47 -8.67
C VAL A 47 -10.51 6.04 -10.04
N ASN A 48 -10.11 7.31 -10.09
CA ASN A 48 -9.63 7.94 -11.33
C ASN A 48 -8.34 7.30 -11.86
N LEU A 49 -7.40 6.93 -10.98
CA LEU A 49 -6.15 6.28 -11.38
C LEU A 49 -6.33 4.84 -11.85
N PHE A 50 -7.28 4.10 -11.29
CA PHE A 50 -7.54 2.70 -11.65
C PHE A 50 -8.64 2.56 -12.72
N GLY A 51 -9.35 3.64 -13.06
CA GLY A 51 -10.34 3.72 -14.13
C GLY A 51 -11.72 3.16 -13.79
N ASP A 52 -11.85 2.42 -12.70
CA ASP A 52 -13.11 1.90 -12.17
C ASP A 52 -13.04 1.84 -10.63
N ASP A 53 -14.18 1.64 -9.99
CA ASP A 53 -14.31 1.51 -8.55
C ASP A 53 -14.14 0.05 -8.10
N PRO A 54 -12.99 -0.33 -7.50
CA PRO A 54 -12.70 -1.70 -7.14
C PRO A 54 -13.26 -2.08 -5.77
N ARG A 55 -14.17 -1.28 -5.19
CA ARG A 55 -14.83 -1.65 -3.95
C ARG A 55 -15.52 -3.01 -4.10
N GLY A 56 -15.26 -3.87 -3.14
CA GLY A 56 -15.71 -5.24 -3.22
C GLY A 56 -14.89 -6.11 -4.18
N GLN A 57 -13.68 -5.74 -4.54
CA GLN A 57 -12.77 -6.64 -5.24
C GLN A 57 -11.64 -7.07 -4.28
N ASP A 58 -10.91 -8.12 -4.64
CA ASP A 58 -9.74 -8.54 -3.87
C ASP A 58 -8.55 -7.69 -4.28
N PHE A 59 -7.93 -6.98 -3.34
CA PHE A 59 -6.75 -6.16 -3.60
C PHE A 59 -5.61 -6.97 -4.24
N LEU A 60 -5.51 -8.27 -3.95
CA LEU A 60 -4.48 -9.15 -4.52
C LEU A 60 -4.62 -9.32 -6.04
N GLN A 61 -5.78 -9.05 -6.64
CA GLN A 61 -5.99 -9.18 -8.09
C GLN A 61 -5.16 -8.18 -8.90
N PHE A 62 -4.78 -7.03 -8.31
CA PHE A 62 -3.94 -6.03 -8.96
C PHE A 62 -2.48 -6.48 -9.05
N TRP A 63 -2.10 -7.54 -8.33
CA TRP A 63 -0.74 -8.02 -8.25
C TRP A 63 -0.57 -9.27 -9.09
N PRO A 64 0.57 -9.43 -9.79
CA PRO A 64 0.86 -10.68 -10.48
C PRO A 64 1.00 -11.82 -9.47
N ALA A 65 0.70 -13.05 -9.90
CA ALA A 65 0.69 -14.23 -9.03
C ALA A 65 1.92 -14.40 -8.11
N PRO A 66 3.16 -14.12 -8.56
CA PRO A 66 4.34 -14.19 -7.69
C PRO A 66 4.31 -13.21 -6.50
N ASP A 67 3.69 -12.04 -6.68
CA ASP A 67 3.66 -10.97 -5.68
C ASP A 67 2.51 -11.15 -4.67
N GLN A 68 1.43 -11.85 -5.06
CA GLN A 68 0.24 -12.01 -4.22
C GLN A 68 0.55 -12.63 -2.85
N ALA A 69 1.37 -13.68 -2.83
CA ALA A 69 1.77 -14.34 -1.59
C ALA A 69 2.61 -13.40 -0.69
N LEU A 70 3.52 -12.62 -1.29
CA LEU A 70 4.37 -11.66 -0.59
C LEU A 70 3.55 -10.53 0.02
N VAL A 71 2.63 -9.94 -0.76
CA VAL A 71 1.75 -8.86 -0.31
C VAL A 71 0.78 -9.34 0.78
N SER A 72 0.21 -10.54 0.63
CA SER A 72 -0.64 -11.13 1.66
C SER A 72 0.11 -11.36 2.98
N ALA A 73 1.33 -11.90 2.91
CA ALA A 73 2.20 -12.10 4.07
C ALA A 73 2.63 -10.77 4.73
N PHE A 74 2.90 -9.75 3.92
CA PHE A 74 3.21 -8.41 4.39
C PHE A 74 2.05 -7.82 5.19
N VAL A 75 0.83 -7.87 4.66
CA VAL A 75 -0.38 -7.38 5.36
C VAL A 75 -0.59 -8.16 6.67
N SER A 76 -0.39 -9.48 6.66
CA SER A 76 -0.44 -10.29 7.89
C SER A 76 0.59 -9.82 8.93
N THR A 77 1.79 -9.47 8.49
CA THR A 77 2.87 -8.99 9.38
C THR A 77 2.50 -7.63 9.99
N VAL A 78 1.95 -6.71 9.19
CA VAL A 78 1.42 -5.41 9.65
C VAL A 78 0.35 -5.59 10.72
N CYS A 79 -0.61 -6.48 10.47
CA CYS A 79 -1.70 -6.76 11.42
C CYS A 79 -1.19 -7.39 12.72
N GLN A 80 -0.34 -8.42 12.64
CA GLN A 80 0.24 -9.10 13.79
C GLN A 80 1.09 -8.14 14.65
N ALA A 81 1.94 -7.33 14.01
CA ALA A 81 2.77 -6.35 14.71
C ALA A 81 1.96 -5.21 15.32
N GLY A 82 0.77 -4.91 14.78
CA GLY A 82 -0.03 -3.76 15.21
C GLY A 82 0.63 -2.42 14.87
N GLN A 83 1.44 -2.38 13.80
CA GLN A 83 2.29 -1.25 13.41
C GLN A 83 2.25 -1.10 11.89
N PRO A 84 2.43 0.12 11.35
CA PRO A 84 2.39 0.34 9.91
C PRO A 84 3.60 -0.29 9.18
N GLY A 85 3.40 -0.61 7.91
CA GLY A 85 4.46 -0.98 6.97
C GLY A 85 4.29 -0.23 5.65
N VAL A 86 5.36 -0.17 4.84
CA VAL A 86 5.35 0.46 3.51
C VAL A 86 5.78 -0.52 2.43
N LEU A 87 5.08 -0.53 1.30
CA LEU A 87 5.48 -1.17 0.05
C LEU A 87 5.94 -0.09 -0.94
N ARG A 88 7.05 -0.33 -1.63
CA ARG A 88 7.38 0.34 -2.89
C ARG A 88 6.92 -0.54 -4.03
N ALA A 89 6.20 0.04 -4.98
CA ALA A 89 5.63 -0.69 -6.10
C ALA A 89 5.73 0.11 -7.40
N ASN A 90 5.52 -0.56 -8.53
CA ASN A 90 5.30 0.10 -9.82
C ASN A 90 3.91 -0.25 -10.32
N ALA A 91 3.09 0.77 -10.52
CA ALA A 91 1.81 0.67 -11.21
C ALA A 91 2.04 0.71 -12.72
N GLU A 92 1.29 -0.11 -13.45
CA GLU A 92 1.39 -0.28 -14.90
C GLU A 92 0.01 -0.12 -15.56
N THR A 93 0.00 0.48 -16.74
CA THR A 93 -1.17 0.59 -17.64
C THR A 93 -1.15 -0.53 -18.67
N GLU A 94 -2.23 -0.71 -19.42
CA GLU A 94 -2.28 -1.70 -20.51
C GLU A 94 -1.25 -1.44 -21.61
N SER A 95 -0.94 -0.17 -21.91
CA SER A 95 0.11 0.19 -22.87
C SER A 95 1.54 0.05 -22.32
N GLY A 96 1.70 -0.33 -21.05
CA GLY A 96 2.99 -0.55 -20.40
C GLY A 96 3.64 0.70 -19.81
N LYS A 97 2.95 1.85 -19.76
CA LYS A 97 3.42 3.01 -19.00
C LYS A 97 3.49 2.69 -17.52
N ARG A 98 4.49 3.24 -16.84
CA ARG A 98 4.81 2.94 -15.45
C ARG A 98 4.77 4.18 -14.56
N LEU A 99 4.27 3.99 -13.35
CA LEU A 99 4.24 4.98 -12.28
C LEU A 99 4.75 4.33 -11.00
N GLY A 100 5.82 4.87 -10.43
CA GLY A 100 6.28 4.44 -9.11
C GLY A 100 5.21 4.80 -8.06
N ALA A 101 5.03 3.96 -7.05
CA ALA A 101 4.08 4.19 -5.97
C ALA A 101 4.64 3.75 -4.62
N GLU A 102 4.22 4.46 -3.57
CA GLU A 102 4.30 4.01 -2.19
C GLU A 102 2.93 3.58 -1.69
N ILE A 103 2.86 2.43 -1.04
CA ILE A 103 1.64 1.95 -0.41
C ILE A 103 1.92 1.77 1.08
N LEU A 104 1.43 2.68 1.90
CA LEU A 104 1.43 2.53 3.35
C LEU A 104 0.23 1.67 3.74
N ILE A 105 0.45 0.70 4.63
CA ILE A 105 -0.62 -0.15 5.19
C ILE A 105 -0.49 -0.10 6.71
N THR A 106 -1.59 0.16 7.39
CA THR A 106 -1.65 0.22 8.86
C THR A 106 -2.91 -0.48 9.39
N PRO A 107 -2.85 -1.21 10.51
CA PRO A 107 -4.02 -1.87 11.04
C PRO A 107 -4.99 -0.88 11.69
N LEU A 108 -6.28 -0.99 11.38
CA LEU A 108 -7.35 -0.25 12.02
C LEU A 108 -7.91 -1.10 13.17
N ARG A 109 -7.31 -0.99 14.35
CA ARG A 109 -7.85 -1.63 15.57
C ARG A 109 -8.88 -0.72 16.21
N VAL A 110 -10.15 -0.92 15.87
CA VAL A 110 -11.28 -0.31 16.59
C VAL A 110 -11.99 -1.42 17.37
N PRO A 111 -11.81 -1.51 18.69
CA PRO A 111 -12.54 -2.47 19.51
C PRO A 111 -14.06 -2.18 19.49
N PRO A 112 -14.91 -3.22 19.52
CA PRO A 112 -14.58 -4.64 19.39
C PRO A 112 -14.27 -5.02 17.93
N VAL A 113 -13.14 -5.71 17.71
CA VAL A 113 -12.67 -6.09 16.35
C VAL A 113 -13.35 -7.39 15.93
N THR A 114 -14.37 -7.31 15.09
CA THR A 114 -15.02 -8.49 14.46
C THR A 114 -14.31 -8.93 13.18
N VAL A 115 -13.57 -8.04 12.53
CA VAL A 115 -12.85 -8.29 11.26
C VAL A 115 -11.51 -7.56 11.31
N GLU A 116 -10.43 -8.21 10.86
CA GLU A 116 -9.13 -7.57 10.71
C GLU A 116 -9.18 -6.55 9.57
N ARG A 117 -9.18 -5.26 9.92
CA ARG A 117 -9.22 -4.14 8.99
C ARG A 117 -7.88 -3.46 8.87
N THR A 118 -7.54 -3.02 7.67
CA THR A 118 -6.36 -2.18 7.41
C THR A 118 -6.75 -0.92 6.66
N LEU A 119 -6.09 0.18 6.99
CA LEU A 119 -6.08 1.41 6.22
C LEU A 119 -4.86 1.40 5.31
N GLY A 120 -5.09 1.68 4.04
CA GLY A 120 -4.08 1.87 3.03
C GLY A 120 -4.01 3.31 2.56
N LEU A 121 -2.83 3.79 2.22
CA LEU A 121 -2.60 5.05 1.49
C LEU A 121 -1.75 4.72 0.26
N PHE A 122 -2.26 5.06 -0.93
CA PHE A 122 -1.52 4.91 -2.18
C PHE A 122 -0.99 6.26 -2.64
N GLN A 123 0.33 6.40 -2.69
CA GLN A 123 1.03 7.64 -3.01
C GLN A 123 1.80 7.49 -4.32
N PRO A 124 1.32 8.08 -5.43
CA PRO A 124 2.06 8.20 -6.67
C PRO A 124 3.42 8.90 -6.47
N LEU A 125 4.46 8.41 -7.14
CA LEU A 125 5.80 8.97 -7.17
C LEU A 125 6.08 9.50 -8.58
N GLY A 126 6.54 10.75 -8.70
CA GLY A 126 6.87 11.35 -10.00
C GLY A 126 5.69 11.95 -10.78
N GLY A 127 4.46 11.85 -10.25
CA GLY A 127 3.27 12.51 -10.78
C GLY A 127 2.46 11.67 -11.78
N GLU A 128 1.15 11.88 -11.80
CA GLU A 128 0.19 11.04 -12.54
C GLU A 128 0.20 11.28 -14.05
N THR A 129 0.79 12.39 -14.49
CA THR A 129 1.00 12.70 -15.91
C THR A 129 1.84 11.64 -16.62
N LEU A 130 2.62 10.85 -15.88
CA LEU A 130 3.37 9.70 -16.40
C LEU A 130 2.46 8.62 -17.02
N LEU A 131 1.21 8.53 -16.58
CA LEU A 131 0.23 7.60 -17.15
C LEU A 131 -0.48 8.16 -18.39
N ALA A 132 -0.35 9.47 -18.65
CA ALA A 132 -1.05 10.19 -19.71
C ALA A 132 -2.57 9.91 -19.78
N GLY A 133 -3.20 9.75 -18.63
CA GLY A 133 -4.65 9.49 -18.50
C GLY A 133 -5.07 8.03 -18.68
N GLU A 134 -4.14 7.10 -18.88
CA GLU A 134 -4.47 5.66 -18.92
C GLU A 134 -4.62 5.08 -17.50
N PRO A 135 -5.61 4.19 -17.30
CA PRO A 135 -5.84 3.59 -15.99
C PRO A 135 -4.77 2.54 -15.65
N ILE A 136 -4.48 2.44 -14.35
CA ILE A 136 -3.65 1.39 -13.77
C ILE A 136 -4.41 0.07 -13.84
N CYS A 137 -3.81 -0.94 -14.47
CA CYS A 137 -4.37 -2.29 -14.54
C CYS A 137 -3.57 -3.31 -13.70
N ARG A 138 -2.32 -2.99 -13.36
CA ARG A 138 -1.44 -3.89 -12.59
C ARG A 138 -0.50 -3.13 -11.67
N ILE A 139 -0.12 -3.75 -10.55
CA ILE A 139 0.88 -3.29 -9.60
C ILE A 139 1.91 -4.40 -9.45
N THR A 140 3.19 -4.05 -9.56
CA THR A 140 4.31 -4.97 -9.34
C THR A 140 5.09 -4.56 -8.11
N LEU A 141 5.49 -5.53 -7.30
CA LEU A 141 6.22 -5.30 -6.06
C LEU A 141 7.67 -4.91 -6.34
N GLY A 142 8.12 -3.84 -5.70
CA GLY A 142 9.52 -3.41 -5.69
C GLY A 142 10.21 -3.83 -4.39
N THR A 143 10.05 -3.03 -3.34
CA THR A 143 10.63 -3.29 -2.02
C THR A 143 9.57 -3.30 -0.92
N MET A 144 9.84 -4.04 0.16
CA MET A 144 8.98 -4.09 1.34
C MET A 144 9.73 -3.53 2.55
N HIS A 145 9.08 -2.64 3.28
CA HIS A 145 9.53 -2.10 4.55
C HIS A 145 8.54 -2.57 5.62
N PRO A 146 8.72 -3.79 6.18
CA PRO A 146 7.83 -4.31 7.20
C PRO A 146 7.93 -3.46 8.47
N PRO A 147 6.92 -3.54 9.36
CA PRO A 147 6.98 -2.85 10.64
C PRO A 147 8.24 -3.25 11.42
N ALA A 148 8.80 -2.29 12.15
CA ALA A 148 9.93 -2.57 13.03
C ALA A 148 9.54 -3.69 14.00
N THR A 149 10.23 -4.83 13.91
CA THR A 149 10.00 -5.95 14.81
C THR A 149 10.27 -5.47 16.23
N ARG A 150 9.27 -5.54 17.13
CA ARG A 150 9.54 -5.47 18.57
C ARG A 150 10.57 -6.56 18.85
N ARG A 151 11.79 -6.20 19.24
CA ARG A 151 12.84 -7.18 19.57
C ARG A 151 12.21 -8.22 20.51
N ALA A 152 12.16 -9.47 20.07
CA ALA A 152 11.86 -10.57 20.97
C ALA A 152 12.91 -10.50 22.10
N GLY A 153 12.46 -10.41 23.35
CA GLY A 153 13.35 -10.37 24.50
C GLY A 153 14.33 -11.53 24.44
N ASN A 154 15.62 -11.23 24.69
CA ASN A 154 16.77 -12.13 24.83
C ASN A 154 16.58 -13.54 24.24
N LEU A 155 16.54 -13.64 22.91
CA LEU A 155 16.72 -14.92 22.23
C LEU A 155 18.15 -15.41 22.46
N ARG A 156 18.32 -16.39 23.34
CA ARG A 156 19.58 -17.11 23.54
C ARG A 156 19.58 -18.35 22.65
N LEU A 157 20.39 -18.33 21.60
CA LEU A 157 20.67 -19.53 20.82
C LEU A 157 21.46 -20.51 21.70
N VAL A 158 20.90 -21.69 21.95
CA VAL A 158 21.61 -22.78 22.63
C VAL A 158 21.98 -23.82 21.58
N VAL A 159 23.27 -23.91 21.25
CA VAL A 159 23.80 -24.97 20.39
C VAL A 159 24.15 -26.16 21.28
N ASN A 160 23.45 -27.28 21.10
CA ASN A 160 23.81 -28.52 21.78
C ASN A 160 24.72 -29.36 20.87
N ASN A 161 26.03 -29.25 21.06
CA ASN A 161 26.99 -30.15 20.40
C ASN A 161 27.05 -31.47 21.18
N ALA A 162 26.21 -32.43 20.80
CA ALA A 162 26.36 -33.80 21.23
C ALA A 162 27.63 -34.39 20.60
N ARG A 163 28.71 -34.48 21.39
CA ARG A 163 29.89 -35.26 21.02
C ARG A 163 29.49 -36.74 21.04
N ARG A 164 29.41 -37.38 19.86
CA ARG A 164 29.48 -38.85 19.78
C ARG A 164 30.92 -39.25 20.05
N GLY A 165 31.18 -39.74 21.25
CA GLY A 165 32.37 -40.53 21.55
C GLY A 165 32.06 -42.01 21.37
N SER A 166 32.73 -42.65 20.42
CA SER A 166 33.57 -43.85 20.62
C SER A 166 34.15 -44.25 19.27
#